data_AF-A0A1G0EGR0-F1
#
_entry.id   AF-A0A1G0EGR0-F1
#
_cell.length_a   1.000
_cell.length_b   1.000
_cell.length_c   1.000
_cell.angle_alpha   90.00
_cell.angle_beta   90.00
_cell.angle_gamma   90.00
#
_symmetry.space_group_name_H-M   'P 1'
#
loop_
_entity.id
_entity.type
_entity.pdbx_description
1 polymer ?
#
loop_
_entity_poly.entity_id
_entity_poly.type
_entity_poly.pdbx_seq_one_letter_code
_entity_poly.pdbx_strand_id
1 'polypeptide(L)'
;MLNYEVWGYKLKGKLTVTRYAVTYINHAICQADNGRVLGFDNAHGFHHRHYMGSIEPAEYVNYEATLERFQREWLEIVNQSGRKKP
;
A
#
# COMPACT_ATOMS: atom_id res chain seq x y z
N MET A 1 6.20 10.41 -1.00
CA MET A 1 5.17 10.48 -2.05
C MET A 1 4.16 9.36 -1.83
N LEU A 2 2.88 9.60 -2.07
CA LEU A 2 1.85 8.57 -2.12
C LEU A 2 1.45 8.33 -3.57
N ASN A 3 1.23 7.07 -3.95
CA ASN A 3 0.70 6.70 -5.27
C ASN A 3 -0.47 5.74 -5.11
N TYR A 4 -1.53 5.96 -5.90
CA TYR A 4 -2.75 5.16 -5.89
C TYR A 4 -3.15 4.85 -7.33
N GLU A 5 -3.16 3.57 -7.67
CA GLU A 5 -3.65 3.09 -8.95
C GLU A 5 -4.69 2.00 -8.71
N VAL A 6 -5.85 2.11 -9.36
CA VAL A 6 -6.96 1.18 -9.18
C VAL A 6 -7.58 0.92 -10.55
N TRP A 7 -7.74 -0.35 -10.89
CA TRP A 7 -8.43 -0.79 -12.10
C TRP A 7 -9.61 -1.68 -11.70
N GLY A 8 -10.67 -1.55 -12.47
CA GLY A 8 -11.88 -2.30 -12.25
C GLY A 8 -12.90 -2.02 -13.33
N TYR A 9 -14.07 -2.61 -13.16
CA TYR A 9 -15.22 -2.37 -14.03
C TYR A 9 -16.45 -2.03 -13.20
N LYS A 10 -17.39 -1.35 -13.84
CA LYS A 10 -18.69 -1.03 -13.26
C LYS A 10 -19.76 -1.86 -13.95
N LEU A 11 -20.50 -2.66 -13.19
CA LEU A 11 -21.61 -3.45 -13.70
C LEU A 11 -22.86 -3.17 -12.86
N LYS A 12 -23.96 -2.75 -13.50
CA LYS A 12 -25.24 -2.44 -12.82
C LYS A 12 -25.08 -1.52 -11.60
N GLY A 13 -24.22 -0.50 -11.71
CA GLY A 13 -23.96 0.44 -10.63
C GLY A 13 -22.90 -0.02 -9.60
N LYS A 14 -22.55 -1.30 -9.56
CA LYS A 14 -21.55 -1.86 -8.65
C LYS A 14 -20.14 -1.79 -9.26
N LEU A 15 -19.19 -1.21 -8.53
CA LEU A 15 -17.76 -1.25 -8.89
C LEU A 15 -17.16 -2.59 -8.44
N THR A 16 -16.32 -3.18 -9.28
CA THR A 16 -15.50 -4.35 -8.93
C THR A 16 -14.06 -4.04 -9.25
N VAL A 17 -13.23 -3.99 -8.22
CA VAL A 17 -11.77 -3.79 -8.34
C VAL A 17 -11.14 -5.11 -8.75
N THR A 18 -10.35 -5.09 -9.82
CA THR A 18 -9.63 -6.27 -10.34
C THR A 18 -8.13 -6.15 -10.12
N ARG A 19 -7.60 -4.93 -10.08
CA ARG A 19 -6.20 -4.66 -9.79
C ARG A 19 -6.06 -3.37 -8.99
N TYR A 20 -5.08 -3.32 -8.10
CA TYR A 20 -4.73 -2.10 -7.39
C TYR A 20 -3.23 -2.07 -7.08
N ALA A 21 -2.71 -0.87 -6.88
CA ALA A 21 -1.41 -0.61 -6.30
C ALA A 21 -1.49 0.68 -5.47
N VAL A 22 -1.29 0.57 -4.16
CA VAL A 22 -1.25 1.71 -3.23
C VAL A 22 0.09 1.71 -2.51
N THR A 23 0.82 2.81 -2.58
CA THR A 23 2.21 2.85 -2.10
C THR A 23 2.58 4.17 -1.44
N TYR A 24 3.45 4.08 -0.44
CA TYR A 24 4.15 5.19 0.19
C TYR A 24 5.66 5.03 -0.07
N ILE A 25 6.22 6.01 -0.76
CA ILE A 25 7.63 6.07 -1.14
C ILE A 25 8.31 7.19 -0.35
N ASN A 26 9.42 6.87 0.30
CA ASN A 26 10.29 7.84 0.94
C ASN A 26 11.73 7.28 1.04
N HIS A 27 12.60 7.75 0.14
CA HIS A 27 14.00 7.33 0.09
C HIS A 27 14.77 7.63 1.39
N ALA A 28 14.42 8.70 2.11
CA ALA A 28 15.09 9.00 3.38
C ALA A 28 14.81 7.95 4.47
N ILE A 29 13.69 7.22 4.35
CA ILE A 29 13.28 6.19 5.32
C ILE A 29 13.71 4.79 4.86
N CYS A 30 13.59 4.49 3.56
CA CYS A 30 13.96 3.19 3.00
C CYS A 30 14.76 3.39 1.71
N GLN A 31 15.90 2.69 1.58
CA GLN A 31 16.73 2.71 0.37
C GLN A 31 16.52 1.45 -0.51
N ALA A 32 15.85 0.43 0.04
CA ALA A 32 15.44 -0.76 -0.70
C ALA A 32 14.15 -0.50 -1.51
N ASP A 33 13.79 -1.44 -2.39
CA ASP A 33 12.53 -1.44 -3.15
C ASP A 33 12.19 -0.06 -3.78
N ASN A 34 13.21 0.57 -4.38
CA ASN A 34 13.10 1.90 -4.99
C ASN A 34 12.50 2.97 -4.06
N GLY A 35 12.79 2.88 -2.76
CA GLY A 35 12.30 3.81 -1.74
C GLY A 35 10.90 3.51 -1.21
N ARG A 36 10.27 2.40 -1.60
CA ARG A 36 8.97 1.99 -1.10
C ARG A 36 9.08 1.58 0.37
N VAL A 37 8.47 2.39 1.21
CA VAL A 37 8.42 2.17 2.66
C VAL A 37 7.26 1.24 3.01
N LEU A 38 6.11 1.46 2.39
CA LEU A 38 4.90 0.66 2.57
C LEU A 38 4.15 0.57 1.24
N GLY A 39 3.54 -0.56 0.94
CA GLY A 39 2.59 -0.67 -0.16
C GLY A 39 1.76 -1.93 -0.10
N PHE A 40 0.64 -1.92 -0.82
CA PHE A 40 -0.18 -3.09 -1.09
C PHE A 40 -0.52 -3.11 -2.56
N ASP A 41 -0.35 -4.27 -3.18
CA ASP A 41 -0.79 -4.51 -4.54
C ASP A 41 -1.16 -5.98 -4.72
N ASN A 42 -1.79 -6.29 -5.85
CA ASN A 42 -2.15 -7.64 -6.23
C ASN A 42 -1.49 -8.06 -7.55
N ALA A 43 -0.32 -7.49 -7.87
CA ALA A 43 0.49 -7.98 -8.96
C ALA A 43 0.92 -9.43 -8.70
N HIS A 44 1.31 -10.15 -9.76
CA HIS A 44 1.77 -11.53 -9.69
C HIS A 44 0.72 -12.55 -9.21
N GLY A 45 -0.57 -12.20 -9.24
CA GLY A 45 -1.68 -13.13 -9.04
C GLY A 45 -2.04 -13.39 -7.57
N PHE A 46 -1.44 -12.68 -6.62
CA PHE A 46 -1.81 -12.73 -5.21
C PHE A 46 -1.64 -11.36 -4.53
N HIS A 47 -2.37 -11.15 -3.44
CA HIS A 47 -2.32 -9.93 -2.65
C HIS A 47 -1.09 -9.94 -1.75
N HIS A 48 -0.29 -8.89 -1.80
CA HIS A 48 0.91 -8.79 -0.99
C HIS A 48 1.16 -7.38 -0.49
N ARG A 49 1.87 -7.34 0.64
CA ARG A 49 2.30 -6.15 1.34
C ARG A 49 3.79 -5.98 1.12
N HIS A 50 4.17 -4.77 0.71
CA HIS A 50 5.56 -4.31 0.71
C HIS A 50 5.79 -3.53 1.99
N TYR A 51 6.85 -3.82 2.71
CA TYR A 51 7.23 -3.06 3.90
C TYR A 51 8.74 -3.06 4.11
N MET A 52 9.35 -1.89 4.01
CA MET A 52 10.79 -1.68 4.24
C MET A 52 11.69 -2.66 3.46
N GLY A 53 11.33 -2.95 2.20
CA GLY A 53 12.07 -3.88 1.34
C GLY A 53 11.65 -5.35 1.46
N SER A 54 10.78 -5.71 2.41
CA SER A 54 10.20 -7.05 2.54
C SER A 54 8.87 -7.16 1.79
N ILE A 55 8.61 -8.34 1.22
CA ILE A 55 7.35 -8.69 0.56
C ILE A 55 6.71 -9.85 1.32
N GLU A 56 5.47 -9.66 1.73
CA GLU A 56 4.71 -10.65 2.51
C GLU A 56 3.32 -10.85 1.92
N PRO A 57 2.77 -12.08 1.90
CA PRO A 57 1.36 -12.29 1.57
C PRO A 57 0.45 -11.44 2.47
N ALA A 58 -0.57 -10.84 1.87
CA ALA A 58 -1.55 -10.05 2.59
C ALA A 58 -2.92 -10.72 2.51
N GLU A 59 -3.58 -10.88 3.66
CA GLU A 59 -5.00 -11.22 3.69
C GLU A 59 -5.81 -10.17 2.93
N TYR A 60 -6.73 -10.63 2.10
CA TYR A 60 -7.56 -9.78 1.25
C TYR A 60 -9.05 -10.05 1.49
N VAL A 61 -9.76 -9.01 1.92
CA VAL A 61 -11.22 -9.00 2.08
C VAL A 61 -11.86 -8.27 0.90
N ASN A 62 -11.46 -7.02 0.70
CA ASN A 62 -11.79 -6.17 -0.45
C ASN A 62 -10.77 -5.02 -0.54
N TYR A 63 -10.89 -4.20 -1.57
CA TYR A 63 -9.99 -3.08 -1.80
C TYR A 63 -10.12 -2.01 -0.70
N GLU A 64 -11.33 -1.70 -0.26
CA GLU A 64 -11.60 -0.68 0.75
C GLU A 64 -10.92 -1.00 2.09
N ALA A 65 -11.04 -2.24 2.56
CA ALA A 65 -10.38 -2.72 3.77
C ALA A 65 -8.85 -2.71 3.63
N THR A 66 -8.33 -3.00 2.43
CA THR A 66 -6.90 -2.91 2.13
C THR A 66 -6.41 -1.46 2.19
N LEU A 67 -7.18 -0.52 1.65
CA LEU A 67 -6.88 0.91 1.67
C LEU A 67 -6.91 1.47 3.10
N GLU A 68 -7.91 1.10 3.90
CA GLU A 68 -7.97 1.48 5.32
C GLU A 68 -6.77 0.97 6.11
N ARG A 69 -6.37 -0.29 5.87
CA ARG A 69 -5.16 -0.86 6.47
C ARG A 69 -3.91 -0.09 6.05
N PHE A 70 -3.76 0.20 4.76
CA PHE A 70 -2.64 0.99 4.25
C PHE A 70 -2.55 2.36 4.91
N GLN A 71 -3.68 3.09 5.00
CA GLN A 71 -3.73 4.42 5.60
C GLN A 71 -3.35 4.41 7.07
N ARG A 72 -3.85 3.42 7.83
CA ARG A 72 -3.50 3.25 9.26
C ARG A 72 -2.00 3.02 9.44
N GLU A 73 -1.43 2.04 8.74
CA GLU A 73 0.00 1.72 8.84
C GLU A 73 0.88 2.89 8.36
N TRP A 74 0.47 3.58 7.28
CA TRP A 74 1.17 4.77 6.79
C TRP A 74 1.21 5.89 7.84
N LEU A 75 0.08 6.18 8.47
CA LEU A 75 0.01 7.20 9.54
C LEU A 75 0.88 6.82 10.74
N GLU A 76 0.89 5.55 11.13
CA GLU A 76 1.78 5.04 12.19
C GLU A 76 3.25 5.29 11.85
N ILE A 77 3.67 4.97 10.63
CA ILE A 77 5.05 5.16 10.15
C ILE A 77 5.43 6.64 10.14
N VAL A 78 4.58 7.52 9.60
CA VAL A 78 4.86 8.96 9.52
C VAL A 78 4.92 9.58 10.92
N ASN A 79 4.02 9.20 11.83
CA ASN A 79 4.01 9.70 13.19
C ASN A 79 5.24 9.26 13.99
N GLN A 80 5.72 8.03 13.78
CA GLN A 80 6.97 7.55 14.40
C GLN A 80 8.21 8.24 13.79
N SER A 81 8.21 8.47 12.48
CA SER A 81 9.33 9.11 11.78
C SER A 81 9.44 10.60 12.12
N GLY A 82 8.32 11.30 12.35
CA GLY A 82 8.30 12.70 12.78
C GLY A 82 8.75 12.92 14.23
N ARG A 83 8.64 11.92 15.10
CA ARG A 83 9.13 11.96 16.49
C ARG A 83 10.63 11.75 16.60
N LYS A 84 11.27 11.14 15.59
CA LYS A 84 12.73 11.01 15.50
C LYS A 84 13.33 12.26 14.82
N LYS A 85 13.25 13.41 15.48
CA LYS A 85 14.21 14.52 15.22
C LYS A 85 15.12 14.63 16.46
N PRO A 86 16.46 14.74 16.26
CA PRO A 86 17.38 15.03 17.36
C PRO A 86 17.07 16.39 18.00
#